data_AF-A0A2V7BSI8-F1
#
_entry.id   AF-A0A2V7BSI8-F1
#
_cell.length_a   1.000
_cell.length_b   1.000
_cell.length_c   1.000
_cell.angle_alpha   90.00
_cell.angle_beta   90.00
_cell.angle_gamma   90.00
#
_symmetry.space_group_name_H-M   'P 1'
#
loop_
_entity.id
_entity.type
_entity.pdbx_description
1 polymer ?
#
loop_
_entity_poly.entity_id
_entity_poly.type
_entity_poly.pdbx_seq_one_letter_code
_entity_poly.pdbx_strand_id
1 'polypeptide(L)'
;MAFFAAAVTREATMNQESLRTLIRHKIHNGRLPHDSITRVWSSPSDGELCDACDTILSKDQLVMEGTTLAPGRKPFHFHVRCFQIWDDERRVGV
;
A
#
# COMPACT_ATOMS: atom_id res chain seq x y z
N MET A 1 -25.54 -13.14 12.98
CA MET A 1 -24.26 -12.74 13.60
C MET A 1 -23.17 -13.51 12.86
N ALA A 2 -22.56 -12.90 11.86
CA ALA A 2 -21.75 -13.60 10.86
C ALA A 2 -20.29 -13.73 11.29
N PHE A 3 -19.88 -14.99 11.42
CA PHE A 3 -18.56 -15.58 11.23
C PHE A 3 -17.37 -14.64 11.02
N PHE A 4 -16.56 -14.49 12.08
CA PHE A 4 -15.15 -14.15 11.97
C PHE A 4 -14.41 -15.41 11.49
N ALA A 5 -14.14 -15.52 10.19
CA ALA A 5 -13.37 -16.64 9.64
C ALA A 5 -12.31 -16.14 8.65
N ALA A 6 -11.08 -16.05 9.17
CA ALA A 6 -9.85 -16.43 8.50
C ALA A 6 -9.52 -15.77 7.15
N ALA A 7 -9.39 -14.44 7.14
CA ALA A 7 -8.32 -13.83 6.37
C ALA A 7 -7.11 -13.67 7.32
N VAL A 8 -6.37 -14.76 7.55
CA VAL A 8 -4.96 -14.62 7.96
C VAL A 8 -4.25 -14.03 6.76
N THR A 9 -4.34 -12.71 6.63
CA THR A 9 -3.77 -11.92 5.55
C THR A 9 -2.26 -12.13 5.59
N ARG A 10 -1.67 -12.50 4.44
CA ARG A 10 -0.20 -12.61 4.33
C ARG A 10 0.51 -11.29 4.68
N GLU A 11 -0.20 -10.16 4.61
CA GLU A 11 0.24 -8.86 5.14
C GLU A 11 0.53 -8.90 6.65
N ALA A 12 -0.27 -9.62 7.43
CA ALA A 12 -0.20 -9.67 8.88
C ALA A 12 0.96 -10.55 9.35
N THR A 13 1.36 -11.53 8.53
CA THR A 13 2.56 -12.36 8.75
C THR A 13 3.86 -11.69 8.35
N MET A 14 3.84 -10.63 7.53
CA MET A 14 5.06 -9.88 7.19
C MET A 14 5.51 -9.03 8.38
N ASN A 15 6.70 -9.35 8.90
CA ASN A 15 7.37 -8.51 9.89
C ASN A 15 7.48 -7.05 9.38
N GLN A 16 7.27 -6.09 10.27
CA GLN A 16 7.28 -4.66 9.96
C GLN A 16 8.59 -4.20 9.31
N GLU A 17 9.73 -4.72 9.76
CA GLU A 17 11.04 -4.37 9.20
C GLU A 17 11.23 -4.91 7.78
N SER A 18 10.73 -6.11 7.50
CA SER A 18 10.74 -6.67 6.14
C SER A 18 9.87 -5.85 5.20
N LEU A 19 8.71 -5.40 5.69
CA LEU A 19 7.82 -4.51 4.94
C LEU A 19 8.46 -3.14 4.68
N ARG A 20 9.10 -2.53 5.69
CA ARG A 20 9.89 -1.29 5.54
C ARG A 20 10.98 -1.44 4.49
N THR A 21 11.75 -2.52 4.55
CA THR A 21 12.84 -2.80 3.59
C THR A 21 12.31 -2.96 2.16
N LEU A 22 11.20 -3.67 1.99
CA LEU A 22 10.55 -3.84 0.68
C LEU A 22 10.08 -2.51 0.11
N ILE A 23 9.43 -1.68 0.94
CA ILE A 23 8.93 -0.36 0.56
C ILE A 23 10.10 0.56 0.16
N ARG A 24 11.19 0.61 0.94
CA ARG A 24 12.40 1.38 0.60
C ARG A 24 12.96 0.97 -0.76
N HIS A 25 13.11 -0.35 -0.98
CA HIS A 25 13.60 -0.86 -2.26
C HIS A 25 12.69 -0.45 -3.42
N LYS A 26 11.37 -0.45 -3.23
CA LYS A 26 10.40 -0.03 -4.24
C LYS A 26 10.37 1.48 -4.48
N ILE A 27 10.65 2.30 -3.48
CA ILE A 27 10.85 3.75 -3.67
C ILE A 27 12.12 3.98 -4.49
N HIS A 28 13.24 3.36 -4.10
CA HIS A 28 14.53 3.54 -4.78
C HIS A 28 14.52 3.06 -6.25
N ASN A 29 13.81 1.96 -6.55
CA ASN A 29 13.70 1.47 -7.92
C ASN A 29 12.60 2.16 -8.74
N GLY A 30 11.94 3.19 -8.19
CA GLY A 30 10.93 3.99 -8.86
C GLY A 30 9.56 3.32 -9.05
N ARG A 31 9.35 2.12 -8.50
CA ARG A 31 8.04 1.44 -8.52
C ARG A 31 7.02 2.16 -7.64
N LEU A 32 7.45 2.64 -6.48
CA LEU A 32 6.66 3.52 -5.63
C LEU A 32 7.12 4.98 -5.80
N PRO A 33 6.19 5.94 -5.68
CA PRO A 33 6.56 7.35 -5.79
C PRO A 33 7.33 7.79 -4.54
N HIS A 34 8.33 8.64 -4.75
CA HIS A 34 8.99 9.38 -3.67
C HIS A 34 8.20 10.64 -3.33
N ASP A 35 7.61 11.27 -4.35
CA ASP A 35 6.83 12.52 -4.23
C ASP A 35 5.47 12.31 -3.56
N SER A 36 4.83 13.42 -3.19
CA SER A 36 3.52 13.39 -2.55
C SER A 36 2.43 12.85 -3.47
N ILE A 37 1.62 11.96 -2.92
CA ILE A 37 0.34 11.54 -3.48
C ILE A 37 -0.69 12.62 -3.12
N THR A 38 -1.38 13.16 -4.11
CA THR A 38 -2.21 14.37 -3.94
C THR A 38 -3.67 14.06 -3.60
N ARG A 39 -4.09 12.80 -3.69
CA ARG A 39 -5.48 12.41 -3.50
C ARG A 39 -5.53 11.03 -2.89
N VAL A 40 -6.06 10.94 -1.67
CA VAL A 40 -6.29 9.68 -0.95
C VAL A 40 -7.78 9.44 -0.89
N TRP A 41 -8.26 8.41 -1.58
CA TRP A 41 -9.64 7.93 -1.46
C TRP A 41 -9.62 6.58 -0.77
N SER A 42 -10.59 6.35 0.10
CA SER A 42 -10.87 5.02 0.65
C SER A 42 -12.08 4.42 -0.05
N SER A 43 -11.87 3.39 -0.87
CA SER A 43 -12.94 2.57 -1.44
C SER A 43 -12.86 1.14 -0.87
N PRO A 44 -13.98 0.39 -0.86
CA PRO A 44 -13.90 -1.06 -0.77
C PRO A 44 -13.02 -1.58 -1.90
N SER A 45 -12.14 -2.53 -1.60
CA SER A 45 -11.31 -3.16 -2.62
C SER A 45 -12.17 -4.02 -3.56
N ASP A 46 -11.82 -4.04 -4.84
CA ASP A 46 -12.34 -5.03 -5.79
C ASP A 46 -11.43 -6.26 -5.94
N GLY A 47 -10.37 -6.36 -5.13
CA GLY A 47 -9.34 -7.39 -5.22
C GLY A 47 -8.02 -6.88 -5.83
N GLU A 48 -7.75 -5.59 -5.75
CA GLU A 48 -6.52 -4.99 -6.28
C GLU A 48 -5.28 -5.52 -5.56
N LEU A 49 -4.11 -5.42 -6.19
CA LEU A 49 -2.85 -5.70 -5.52
C LEU A 49 -2.36 -4.45 -4.80
N CYS A 50 -1.92 -4.62 -3.55
CA CYS A 50 -1.20 -3.57 -2.85
C CYS A 50 0.18 -3.35 -3.49
N ASP A 51 0.43 -2.16 -4.00
CA ASP A 51 1.68 -1.82 -4.69
C ASP A 51 2.91 -1.86 -3.75
N ALA A 52 2.70 -1.83 -2.43
CA ALA A 52 3.77 -1.94 -1.44
C ALA A 52 4.16 -3.40 -1.13
N CYS A 53 3.20 -4.25 -0.78
CA CYS A 53 3.48 -5.63 -0.32
C CYS A 53 3.16 -6.72 -1.35
N ASP A 54 2.70 -6.35 -2.55
CA ASP A 54 2.30 -7.26 -3.63
C ASP A 54 1.24 -8.30 -3.22
N THR A 55 0.49 -8.00 -2.15
CA THR A 55 -0.59 -8.85 -1.63
C THR A 55 -1.94 -8.28 -2.05
N ILE A 56 -2.90 -9.17 -2.32
CA ILE A 56 -4.27 -8.81 -2.68
C ILE A 56 -4.92 -8.06 -1.51
N LEU A 57 -5.45 -6.87 -1.81
CA LEU A 57 -6.40 -6.15 -0.99
C LEU A 57 -7.70 -6.94 -1.02
N SER A 58 -8.10 -7.48 0.13
CA SER A 58 -9.35 -8.22 0.21
C SER A 58 -10.53 -7.25 0.13
N LYS A 59 -11.68 -7.70 -0.39
CA LYS A 59 -12.85 -6.84 -0.66
C LYS A 59 -13.44 -6.17 0.59
N ASP A 60 -13.12 -6.69 1.76
CA ASP A 60 -13.48 -6.17 3.08
C ASP A 60 -12.46 -5.14 3.62
N GLN A 61 -11.31 -4.96 2.95
CA GLN A 61 -10.27 -4.03 3.33
C GLN A 61 -10.45 -2.67 2.63
N LEU A 62 -10.10 -1.61 3.34
CA LEU A 62 -10.04 -0.26 2.80
C LEU A 62 -8.78 -0.09 1.95
N VAL A 63 -8.97 0.28 0.70
CA VAL A 63 -7.88 0.63 -0.21
C VAL A 63 -7.56 2.11 -0.04
N MET A 64 -6.31 2.43 0.24
CA MET A 64 -5.82 3.81 0.13
C MET A 64 -5.34 4.00 -1.30
N GLU A 65 -6.16 4.65 -2.13
CA GLU A 65 -5.80 4.94 -3.51
C GLU A 65 -5.07 6.28 -3.60
N GLY A 66 -3.96 6.33 -4.33
CA GLY A 66 -3.09 7.48 -4.45
C GLY A 66 -2.68 7.80 -5.88
N THR A 67 -2.99 9.00 -6.38
CA THR A 67 -2.50 9.48 -7.68
C THR A 67 -1.28 10.40 -7.53
N THR A 68 -0.30 10.22 -8.40
CA THR A 68 0.85 11.13 -8.54
C THR A 68 0.51 12.25 -9.51
N LEU A 69 1.20 13.40 -9.38
CA LEU A 69 1.09 14.51 -10.33
C LEU A 69 1.60 14.19 -11.74
N ALA A 70 2.36 13.09 -11.90
CA ALA A 70 2.87 12.63 -13.19
C ALA A 70 1.71 12.15 -14.11
N PRO A 71 1.48 12.79 -15.27
CA PRO A 71 0.42 12.40 -16.20
C PRO A 71 0.61 10.97 -16.70
N GLY A 72 -0.47 10.19 -16.73
CA GLY A 72 -0.47 8.83 -17.30
C GLY A 72 -0.02 7.71 -16.36
N ARG A 73 0.40 8.02 -15.13
CA ARG A 73 0.68 6.99 -14.11
C ARG A 73 -0.64 6.48 -13.53
N LYS A 74 -0.79 5.15 -13.45
CA LYS A 74 -1.94 4.53 -12.79
C LYS A 74 -1.98 4.93 -11.31
N PRO A 75 -3.17 5.03 -10.70
CA PRO A 75 -3.29 5.18 -9.26
C PRO A 75 -2.62 4.02 -8.54
N PHE A 76 -2.02 4.33 -7.40
CA PHE A 76 -1.44 3.36 -6.49
C PHE A 76 -2.48 2.89 -5.49
N HIS A 77 -2.48 1.61 -5.18
CA HIS A 77 -3.37 1.01 -4.19
C HIS A 77 -2.53 0.50 -3.03
N PHE A 78 -2.91 0.87 -1.81
CA PHE A 78 -2.24 0.44 -0.60
C PHE A 78 -3.22 -0.10 0.43
N HIS A 79 -2.77 -1.07 1.22
CA HIS A 79 -3.36 -1.28 2.55
C HIS A 79 -3.09 -0.04 3.40
N VAL A 80 -3.98 0.31 4.32
CA VAL A 80 -3.80 1.43 5.26
C VAL A 80 -2.43 1.38 5.97
N ARG A 81 -2.04 0.21 6.47
CA ARG A 81 -0.74 0.00 7.12
C ARG A 81 0.44 0.23 6.17
N CYS A 82 0.33 -0.28 4.93
CA CYS A 82 1.37 -0.12 3.92
C CYS A 82 1.55 1.34 3.52
N PHE A 83 0.44 2.08 3.41
CA PHE A 83 0.44 3.51 3.12
C PHE A 83 1.17 4.30 4.21
N GLN A 84 0.89 4.03 5.50
CA GLN A 84 1.55 4.70 6.62
C GLN A 84 3.06 4.49 6.61
N ILE A 85 3.51 3.25 6.38
CA ILE A 85 4.95 2.94 6.32
C ILE A 85 5.59 3.62 5.11
N TRP A 86 4.95 3.61 3.94
CA TRP A 86 5.44 4.33 2.78
C TRP A 86 5.54 5.84 3.03
N ASP A 87 4.56 6.43 3.72
CA ASP A 87 4.56 7.86 4.07
C ASP A 87 5.69 8.22 5.05
N ASP A 88 6.03 7.33 5.97
CA ASP A 88 7.19 7.47 6.84
C ASP A 88 8.50 7.38 6.02
N GLU A 89 8.68 6.31 5.25
CA GLU A 89 9.94 6.01 4.56
C GLU A 89 10.27 7.05 3.47
N ARG A 90 9.27 7.61 2.78
CA ARG A 90 9.51 8.67 1.80
C ARG A 90 9.97 10.00 2.44
N ARG A 91 9.57 10.27 3.68
CA ARG A 91 9.93 11.51 4.41
C ARG A 91 11.32 11.46 5.03
N VAL A 92 11.79 10.26 5.34
CA VAL A 92 13.12 10.03 5.93
C VAL A 92 14.24 10.29 4.90
N GLY A 93 13.93 10.34 3.60
CA GLY A 93 14.90 10.67 2.55
C GLY A 93 16.00 9.62 2.48
N VAL A 94 15.64 8.39 2.08
CA VAL A 94 16.60 7.33 1.74
C VAL A 94 17.14 7.57 0.33
#